data_AF-A0A3B3H988-F1
#
_entry.id   AF-A0A3B3H988-F1
#
_cell.length_a   1.000
_cell.length_b   1.000
_cell.length_c   1.000
_cell.angle_alpha   90.00
_cell.angle_beta   90.00
_cell.angle_gamma   90.00
#
_symmetry.space_group_name_H-M   'P 1'
#
loop_
_entity.id
_entity.type
_entity.pdbx_description
1 polymer ?
#
loop_
_entity_poly.entity_id
_entity_poly.type
_entity_poly.pdbx_seq_one_letter_code
_entity_poly.pdbx_strand_id
1 'polypeptide(L)'
;TLRWIRLTQAASPSFFHKDAVAVTTRPYIYRCRSPNMEDFTCWWHPLDNLTGGEEITYLLTYSKEYECPDYTTGGPNSCHFDRSHTSVWTSYCMNVTAITPQWNYTSKGLCLDVADIVETEAPINLTFVLTDAGKDETGHNVRLSWVYPKPEDLQYGWITLEYEMQYRQVTEPDRWKVKHPLREPLVELLGLRVGDYVVRVRSRSHNNGLWSKWSSPLLMNIPDRLSSGKVLVLILVMGVGVVALLVFTFGIMPHSKRIKEYFLPAIPKPRIMGIDPLLLKKGHLEEINRHFSNFHGYRPPSYSEEVLPVWNTRGKGYSVQFSYTVNGFYEY
;
A
#
# COMPACT_ATOMS: atom_id res chain seq x y z
N THR A 1 -48.64 11.01 -15.75
CA THR A 1 -48.40 9.88 -14.84
C THR A 1 -48.35 8.59 -15.64
N LEU A 2 -47.15 8.22 -16.11
CA LEU A 2 -46.90 6.96 -16.83
C LEU A 2 -45.76 6.25 -16.09
N ARG A 3 -46.11 5.09 -15.51
CA ARG A 3 -45.27 4.32 -14.59
C ARG A 3 -44.50 3.29 -15.42
N TRP A 4 -43.22 3.55 -15.68
CA TRP A 4 -42.35 2.59 -16.35
C TRP A 4 -41.91 1.52 -15.35
N ILE A 5 -42.45 0.31 -15.49
CA ILE A 5 -41.95 -0.87 -14.78
C ILE A 5 -40.70 -1.35 -15.53
N ARG A 6 -39.52 -1.15 -14.94
CA ARG A 6 -38.28 -1.79 -15.40
C ARG A 6 -38.37 -3.29 -15.05
N LEU A 7 -38.63 -4.13 -16.05
CA LEU A 7 -38.28 -5.54 -15.98
C LEU A 7 -36.76 -5.65 -16.09
N THR A 8 -36.09 -5.74 -14.95
CA THR A 8 -34.68 -6.13 -14.88
C THR A 8 -34.63 -7.64 -14.86
N GLN A 9 -34.37 -8.25 -16.01
CA GLN A 9 -34.04 -9.66 -16.10
C GLN A 9 -32.60 -9.82 -15.63
N ALA A 10 -32.43 -10.04 -14.32
CA ALA A 10 -31.16 -10.50 -13.77
C ALA A 10 -30.95 -11.95 -14.23
N ALA A 11 -30.11 -12.15 -15.25
CA ALA A 11 -29.57 -13.46 -15.58
C ALA A 11 -28.67 -13.89 -14.40
N SER A 12 -29.23 -14.71 -13.52
CA SER A 12 -28.50 -15.38 -12.46
C SER A 12 -27.78 -16.59 -13.08
N PRO A 13 -26.46 -16.79 -12.86
CA PRO A 13 -25.85 -18.07 -13.15
C PRO A 13 -26.22 -19.02 -12.00
N SER A 14 -27.44 -19.56 -12.05
CA SER A 14 -27.88 -20.63 -11.15
C SER A 14 -27.49 -21.98 -11.76
N PHE A 15 -26.24 -22.38 -11.58
CA PHE A 15 -25.83 -23.78 -11.64
C PHE A 15 -24.71 -23.95 -10.60
N PHE A 16 -24.77 -25.01 -9.79
CA PHE A 16 -23.87 -25.31 -8.66
C PHE A 16 -24.17 -24.67 -7.30
N HIS A 17 -25.41 -24.74 -6.80
CA HIS A 17 -25.61 -24.83 -5.34
C HIS A 17 -26.99 -25.39 -4.97
N LYS A 18 -27.14 -26.70 -5.11
CA LYS A 18 -28.14 -27.54 -4.43
C LYS A 18 -27.86 -28.98 -4.86
N ASP A 19 -26.99 -29.65 -4.11
CA ASP A 19 -26.93 -31.11 -3.91
C ASP A 19 -25.78 -31.47 -2.95
N ALA A 20 -25.54 -30.65 -1.92
CA ALA A 20 -24.54 -30.93 -0.90
C ALA A 20 -25.07 -31.81 0.25
N VAL A 21 -26.21 -32.49 0.07
CA VAL A 21 -26.81 -33.37 1.08
C VAL A 21 -27.40 -34.64 0.44
N ALA A 22 -26.59 -35.31 -0.37
CA ALA A 22 -26.80 -36.72 -0.70
C ALA A 22 -25.44 -37.41 -0.61
N VAL A 23 -25.23 -38.18 0.46
CA VAL A 23 -24.10 -39.12 0.58
C VAL A 23 -24.14 -40.02 -0.65
N THR A 24 -23.19 -39.86 -1.57
CA THR A 24 -23.24 -40.50 -2.90
C THR A 24 -22.76 -41.94 -2.83
N THR A 25 -23.69 -42.88 -2.97
CA THR A 25 -23.45 -44.33 -3.10
C THR A 25 -22.74 -44.76 -4.40
N ARG A 26 -22.22 -43.82 -5.20
CA ARG A 26 -21.58 -44.07 -6.51
C ARG A 26 -20.50 -43.02 -6.78
N PRO A 27 -19.40 -43.38 -7.48
CA PRO A 27 -18.43 -42.39 -7.92
C PRO A 27 -19.08 -41.41 -8.90
N TYR A 28 -18.57 -40.18 -8.95
CA TYR A 28 -18.98 -39.20 -9.95
C TYR A 28 -17.85 -38.24 -10.28
N ILE A 29 -17.77 -37.87 -11.56
CA ILE A 29 -16.80 -36.89 -12.07
C ILE A 29 -17.34 -35.51 -11.71
N TYR A 30 -16.61 -34.77 -10.87
CA TYR A 30 -17.07 -33.49 -10.33
C TYR A 30 -16.43 -32.29 -11.02
N ARG A 31 -15.26 -32.48 -11.63
CA ARG A 31 -14.51 -31.41 -12.27
C ARG A 31 -13.68 -31.95 -13.43
N CYS A 32 -13.70 -31.24 -14.54
CA CYS A 32 -12.72 -31.38 -15.62
C CYS A 32 -12.16 -30.00 -15.93
N ARG A 33 -10.88 -29.94 -16.29
CA ARG A 33 -10.17 -28.69 -16.56
C ARG A 33 -9.14 -28.88 -17.65
N SER A 34 -9.15 -27.95 -18.61
CA SER A 34 -8.06 -27.75 -19.55
C SER A 34 -7.37 -26.40 -19.28
N PRO A 35 -6.05 -26.34 -19.01
CA PRO A 35 -5.35 -25.09 -18.81
C PRO A 35 -5.07 -24.33 -20.12
N ASN A 36 -4.85 -25.07 -21.22
CA ASN A 36 -4.30 -24.54 -22.48
C ASN A 36 -5.01 -25.06 -23.74
N MET A 37 -6.08 -25.85 -23.61
CA MET A 37 -6.83 -26.47 -24.71
C MET A 37 -6.05 -27.56 -25.49
N GLU A 38 -4.86 -27.94 -25.02
CA GLU A 38 -4.05 -29.03 -25.59
C GLU A 38 -4.10 -30.31 -24.76
N ASP A 39 -4.27 -30.19 -23.44
CA ASP A 39 -4.47 -31.29 -22.52
C ASP A 39 -5.67 -31.00 -21.60
N PHE A 40 -6.21 -32.03 -20.97
CA PHE A 40 -7.19 -31.81 -19.91
C PHE A 40 -7.14 -32.92 -18.87
N THR A 41 -7.62 -32.61 -17.67
CA THR A 41 -7.68 -33.57 -16.57
C THR A 41 -9.07 -33.55 -15.96
N CYS A 42 -9.58 -34.74 -15.65
CA CYS A 42 -10.85 -34.92 -14.95
C CYS A 42 -10.61 -35.58 -13.59
N TRP A 43 -11.37 -35.15 -12.59
CA TRP A 43 -11.32 -35.67 -11.22
C TRP A 43 -12.70 -36.17 -10.80
N TRP A 44 -12.70 -37.26 -10.03
CA TRP A 44 -13.91 -37.83 -9.45
C TRP A 44 -13.81 -37.91 -7.93
N HIS A 45 -14.97 -37.90 -7.29
CA HIS A 45 -15.05 -38.33 -5.91
C HIS A 45 -15.12 -39.86 -5.86
N PRO A 46 -14.33 -40.51 -4.97
CA PRO A 46 -14.44 -41.94 -4.73
C PRO A 46 -15.78 -42.29 -4.06
N LEU A 47 -15.99 -43.57 -3.79
CA LEU A 47 -17.14 -44.02 -3.02
C LEU A 47 -17.01 -43.58 -1.55
N ASP A 48 -18.00 -42.86 -1.03
CA ASP A 48 -18.06 -42.54 0.40
C ASP A 48 -18.52 -43.78 1.19
N ASN A 49 -17.96 -44.01 2.38
CA ASN A 49 -18.32 -45.07 3.33
C ASN A 49 -17.91 -46.52 3.01
N LEU A 50 -16.66 -46.75 2.60
CA LEU A 50 -16.11 -48.10 2.61
C LEU A 50 -15.41 -48.35 3.95
N THR A 51 -16.11 -49.05 4.84
CA THR A 51 -15.56 -49.57 6.09
C THR A 51 -14.44 -50.56 5.79
N GLY A 52 -13.20 -50.09 5.84
CA GLY A 52 -12.00 -50.91 6.05
C GLY A 52 -11.46 -51.65 4.83
N GLY A 53 -10.47 -51.07 4.17
CA GLY A 53 -9.39 -51.83 3.50
C GLY A 53 -9.75 -52.66 2.26
N GLU A 54 -10.96 -52.53 1.70
CA GLU A 54 -11.28 -53.16 0.41
C GLU A 54 -10.45 -52.52 -0.71
N GLU A 55 -9.80 -53.37 -1.52
CA GLU A 55 -9.05 -52.94 -2.69
C GLU A 55 -10.02 -52.56 -3.81
N ILE A 56 -10.08 -51.26 -4.11
CA ILE A 56 -10.99 -50.72 -5.11
C ILE A 56 -10.19 -50.17 -6.26
N THR A 57 -10.51 -50.65 -7.45
CA THR A 57 -9.90 -50.17 -8.68
C THR A 57 -10.88 -49.25 -9.40
N TYR A 58 -10.43 -48.06 -9.77
CA TYR A 58 -11.23 -47.12 -10.56
C TYR A 58 -10.83 -47.24 -12.02
N LEU A 59 -11.84 -47.44 -12.87
CA LEU A 59 -11.69 -47.49 -14.32
C LEU A 59 -12.52 -46.35 -14.94
N LEU A 60 -11.84 -45.38 -15.56
CA LEU A 60 -12.49 -44.36 -16.37
C LEU A 60 -12.49 -44.80 -17.83
N THR A 61 -13.69 -44.85 -18.43
CA THR A 61 -13.86 -45.11 -19.87
C THR A 61 -14.41 -43.89 -20.56
N TYR A 62 -13.98 -43.65 -21.80
CA TYR A 62 -14.43 -42.55 -22.64
C TYR A 62 -14.69 -43.00 -24.09
N SER A 63 -15.53 -42.25 -24.80
CA SER A 63 -15.86 -42.52 -26.21
C SER A 63 -16.31 -43.98 -26.46
N LYS A 64 -17.07 -44.52 -25.50
CA LYS A 64 -17.66 -45.88 -25.43
C LYS A 64 -16.68 -47.05 -25.33
N GLU A 65 -15.41 -46.91 -25.68
CA GLU A 65 -14.50 -48.05 -25.82
C GLU A 65 -13.06 -47.79 -25.32
N TYR A 66 -12.68 -46.54 -25.05
CA TYR A 66 -11.31 -46.21 -24.66
C TYR A 66 -11.17 -46.10 -23.14
N GLU A 67 -10.04 -46.54 -22.62
CA GLU A 67 -9.66 -46.40 -21.22
C GLU A 67 -8.78 -45.15 -21.02
N CYS A 68 -8.87 -44.55 -19.83
CA CYS A 68 -8.01 -43.44 -19.43
C CYS A 68 -6.53 -43.68 -19.75
N PRO A 69 -5.85 -42.73 -20.43
CA PRO A 69 -4.46 -42.91 -20.81
C PRO A 69 -3.49 -42.74 -19.62
N ASP A 70 -3.84 -41.94 -18.60
CA ASP A 70 -2.97 -41.70 -17.45
C ASP A 70 -3.75 -41.37 -16.16
N TYR A 71 -3.62 -42.24 -15.14
CA TYR A 71 -4.23 -42.08 -13.81
C TYR A 71 -3.35 -41.34 -12.79
N THR A 72 -2.13 -40.94 -13.17
CA THR A 72 -1.09 -40.49 -12.25
C THR A 72 -0.81 -39.00 -12.33
N THR A 73 -0.67 -38.43 -13.52
CA THR A 73 -0.28 -37.01 -13.71
C THR A 73 -1.25 -36.02 -13.06
N GLY A 74 -2.56 -36.33 -13.08
CA GLY A 74 -3.59 -35.48 -12.49
C GLY A 74 -3.72 -35.61 -10.96
N GLY A 75 -2.96 -36.48 -10.32
CA GLY A 75 -3.08 -36.82 -8.91
C GLY A 75 -4.10 -37.93 -8.62
N PRO A 76 -4.47 -38.15 -7.34
CA PRO A 76 -5.36 -39.23 -6.95
C PRO A 76 -6.77 -39.03 -7.53
N ASN A 77 -7.43 -40.13 -7.86
CA ASN A 77 -8.81 -40.13 -8.41
C ASN A 77 -8.96 -39.19 -9.61
N SER A 78 -7.99 -39.25 -10.53
CA SER A 78 -7.94 -38.41 -11.71
C SER A 78 -7.59 -39.20 -12.96
N CYS A 79 -7.95 -38.62 -14.11
CA CYS A 79 -7.53 -39.07 -15.41
C CYS A 79 -7.01 -37.88 -16.19
N HIS A 80 -5.76 -37.96 -16.63
CA HIS A 80 -5.10 -36.96 -17.45
C HIS A 80 -5.08 -37.40 -18.90
N PHE A 81 -5.56 -36.54 -19.80
CA PHE A 81 -5.51 -36.72 -21.24
C PHE A 81 -4.43 -35.81 -21.80
N ASP A 82 -3.36 -36.41 -22.28
CA ASP A 82 -2.26 -35.68 -22.90
C ASP A 82 -2.67 -35.12 -24.28
N ARG A 83 -1.71 -34.46 -24.94
CA ARG A 83 -1.90 -33.89 -26.28
C ARG A 83 -2.26 -34.92 -27.36
N SER A 84 -1.85 -36.18 -27.20
CA SER A 84 -2.12 -37.24 -28.19
C SER A 84 -3.54 -37.81 -28.06
N HIS A 85 -4.14 -37.70 -26.87
CA HIS A 85 -5.51 -38.15 -26.58
C HIS A 85 -6.53 -37.00 -26.54
N THR A 86 -6.08 -35.76 -26.74
CA THR A 86 -6.91 -34.55 -26.70
C THR A 86 -7.17 -34.00 -28.10
N SER A 87 -8.45 -33.75 -28.42
CA SER A 87 -8.92 -33.20 -29.68
C SER A 87 -10.00 -32.18 -29.40
N VAL A 88 -9.81 -30.97 -29.92
CA VAL A 88 -10.75 -29.86 -29.76
C VAL A 88 -11.99 -30.08 -30.66
N TRP A 89 -13.14 -29.51 -30.28
CA TRP A 89 -14.41 -29.62 -31.02
C TRP A 89 -14.95 -31.06 -31.11
N THR A 90 -14.48 -31.91 -30.21
CA THR A 90 -14.91 -33.31 -30.07
C THR A 90 -15.55 -33.47 -28.71
N SER A 91 -16.71 -34.15 -28.68
CA SER A 91 -17.41 -34.42 -27.42
C SER A 91 -16.84 -35.66 -26.74
N TYR A 92 -16.26 -35.46 -25.55
CA TYR A 92 -15.78 -36.53 -24.67
C TYR A 92 -16.88 -36.94 -23.71
N CYS A 93 -17.50 -38.08 -23.98
CA CYS A 93 -18.42 -38.73 -23.05
C CYS A 93 -17.68 -39.79 -22.24
N MET A 94 -17.61 -39.60 -20.93
CA MET A 94 -16.83 -40.41 -20.00
C MET A 94 -17.65 -40.87 -18.81
N ASN A 95 -17.31 -42.02 -18.23
CA ASN A 95 -17.85 -42.50 -16.97
C ASN A 95 -16.73 -43.13 -16.12
N VAL A 96 -16.93 -43.19 -14.80
CA VAL A 96 -16.02 -43.86 -13.88
C VAL A 96 -16.73 -45.05 -13.27
N THR A 97 -16.09 -46.21 -13.32
CA THR A 97 -16.56 -47.43 -12.66
C THR A 97 -15.64 -47.77 -11.50
N ALA A 98 -16.20 -47.84 -10.29
CA ALA A 98 -15.51 -48.39 -9.14
C ALA A 98 -15.73 -49.91 -9.13
N ILE A 99 -14.64 -50.65 -9.30
CA ILE A 99 -14.61 -52.11 -9.31
C ILE A 99 -14.28 -52.57 -7.90
N THR A 100 -15.23 -53.26 -7.26
CA THR A 100 -15.06 -53.89 -5.95
C THR A 100 -15.16 -55.41 -6.10
N PRO A 101 -14.72 -56.20 -5.12
CA PRO A 101 -14.85 -57.66 -5.17
C PRO A 101 -16.30 -58.16 -5.28
N GLN A 102 -17.27 -57.35 -4.85
CA GLN A 102 -18.69 -57.73 -4.78
C GLN A 102 -19.49 -57.19 -5.96
N TRP A 103 -19.29 -55.92 -6.31
CA TRP A 103 -20.09 -55.23 -7.31
C TRP A 103 -19.34 -54.08 -8.01
N ASN A 104 -19.78 -53.73 -9.22
CA ASN A 104 -19.26 -52.59 -9.96
C ASN A 104 -20.22 -51.39 -9.88
N TYR A 105 -19.72 -50.25 -9.40
CA TYR A 105 -20.49 -49.02 -9.28
C TYR A 105 -20.08 -48.03 -10.36
N THR A 106 -20.89 -47.90 -11.41
CA THR A 106 -20.64 -46.95 -12.50
C THR A 106 -21.35 -45.62 -12.25
N SER A 107 -20.62 -44.53 -12.48
CA SER A 107 -21.09 -43.15 -12.42
C SER A 107 -22.11 -42.84 -13.51
N LYS A 108 -22.82 -41.72 -13.38
CA LYS A 108 -23.48 -41.11 -14.55
C LYS A 108 -22.39 -40.68 -15.55
N GLY A 109 -22.69 -40.79 -16.84
CA GLY A 109 -21.82 -40.31 -17.90
C GLY A 109 -21.76 -38.78 -17.91
N LEU A 110 -20.56 -38.21 -18.04
CA LEU A 110 -20.30 -36.79 -18.25
C LEU A 110 -19.84 -36.59 -19.69
N CYS A 111 -20.53 -35.74 -20.45
CA CYS A 111 -20.14 -35.35 -21.80
C CYS A 111 -19.71 -33.88 -21.81
N LEU A 112 -18.56 -33.58 -22.40
CA LEU A 112 -18.01 -32.23 -22.48
C LEU A 112 -17.19 -32.02 -23.76
N ASP A 113 -17.02 -30.76 -24.16
CA ASP A 113 -15.99 -30.36 -25.12
C ASP A 113 -14.81 -29.74 -24.36
N VAL A 114 -13.59 -30.00 -24.82
CA VAL A 114 -12.36 -29.44 -24.25
C VAL A 114 -12.42 -27.90 -24.25
N ALA A 115 -13.02 -27.29 -25.28
CA ALA A 115 -13.18 -25.85 -25.42
C ALA A 115 -13.98 -25.21 -24.26
N ASP A 116 -14.97 -25.93 -23.74
CA ASP A 116 -15.89 -25.41 -22.71
C ASP A 116 -15.29 -25.48 -21.30
N ILE A 117 -14.30 -26.36 -21.09
CA ILE A 117 -13.65 -26.59 -19.80
C ILE A 117 -12.29 -25.88 -19.67
N VAL A 118 -12.01 -24.91 -20.55
CA VAL A 118 -10.76 -24.15 -20.51
C VAL A 118 -10.75 -23.20 -19.31
N GLU A 119 -9.93 -23.49 -18.30
CA GLU A 119 -9.71 -22.65 -17.11
C GLU A 119 -8.20 -22.38 -16.97
N THR A 120 -7.77 -21.20 -17.41
CA THR A 120 -6.34 -20.83 -17.51
C THR A 120 -5.65 -20.75 -16.15
N GLU A 121 -4.32 -20.81 -16.13
CA GLU A 121 -3.53 -20.60 -14.90
C GLU A 121 -3.54 -19.14 -14.43
N ALA A 122 -3.41 -18.93 -13.11
CA ALA A 122 -3.34 -17.59 -12.55
C ALA A 122 -2.01 -16.90 -12.96
N PRO A 123 -2.02 -15.62 -13.36
CA PRO A 123 -0.79 -14.89 -13.67
C PRO A 123 0.17 -14.83 -12.49
N ILE A 124 1.47 -14.87 -12.79
CA ILE A 124 2.56 -14.81 -11.82
C ILE A 124 3.46 -13.60 -12.07
N ASN A 125 4.39 -13.34 -11.15
CA ASN A 125 5.36 -12.24 -11.24
C ASN A 125 4.70 -10.87 -11.45
N LEU A 126 3.62 -10.61 -10.72
CA LEU A 126 2.98 -9.29 -10.70
C LEU A 126 3.93 -8.28 -10.04
N THR A 127 4.41 -7.32 -10.82
CA THR A 127 5.36 -6.29 -10.38
C THR A 127 4.87 -4.90 -10.76
N PHE A 128 5.45 -3.88 -10.14
CA PHE A 128 5.13 -2.49 -10.44
C PHE A 128 6.41 -1.65 -10.55
N VAL A 129 6.35 -0.64 -11.40
CA VAL A 129 7.37 0.40 -11.54
C VAL A 129 6.67 1.74 -11.50
N LEU A 130 7.15 2.64 -10.64
CA LEU A 130 6.67 4.03 -10.62
C LEU A 130 7.16 4.72 -11.89
N THR A 131 6.25 5.18 -12.73
CA THR A 131 6.56 6.06 -13.86
C THR A 131 6.40 7.50 -13.40
N ASP A 132 7.37 8.36 -13.73
CA ASP A 132 7.40 9.75 -13.28
C ASP A 132 6.06 10.43 -13.57
N ALA A 133 5.58 11.20 -12.59
CA ALA A 133 4.30 11.87 -12.70
C ALA A 133 4.31 12.79 -13.92
N GLY A 134 3.20 12.77 -14.67
CA GLY A 134 2.88 13.90 -15.54
C GLY A 134 3.04 15.21 -14.76
N LYS A 135 3.35 16.28 -15.48
CA LYS A 135 3.67 17.63 -14.97
C LYS A 135 2.67 18.18 -13.91
N ASP A 136 1.51 17.56 -13.80
CA ASP A 136 0.43 17.88 -12.86
C ASP A 136 0.67 17.22 -11.50
N GLU A 137 0.79 18.05 -10.47
CA GLU A 137 1.29 17.74 -9.12
C GLU A 137 0.39 16.81 -8.26
N THR A 138 -0.56 16.09 -8.84
CA THR A 138 -1.66 15.47 -8.08
C THR A 138 -1.63 13.94 -7.99
N GLY A 139 -0.79 13.24 -8.75
CA GLY A 139 -0.67 11.79 -8.62
C GLY A 139 0.52 11.16 -9.32
N HIS A 140 0.87 9.94 -8.89
CA HIS A 140 1.93 9.14 -9.47
C HIS A 140 1.38 8.22 -10.56
N ASN A 141 2.16 8.01 -11.61
CA ASN A 141 1.87 7.00 -12.60
C ASN A 141 2.58 5.70 -12.20
N VAL A 142 1.95 4.57 -12.49
CA VAL A 142 2.49 3.26 -12.18
C VAL A 142 2.28 2.35 -13.37
N ARG A 143 3.37 1.73 -13.81
CA ARG A 143 3.32 0.62 -14.75
C ARG A 143 3.34 -0.70 -14.01
N LEU A 144 2.31 -1.51 -14.22
CA LEU A 144 2.18 -2.85 -13.68
C LEU A 144 2.39 -3.88 -14.79
N SER A 145 3.14 -4.94 -14.51
CA SER A 145 3.39 -6.04 -15.43
C SER A 145 3.27 -7.40 -14.73
N TRP A 146 2.90 -8.43 -15.49
CA TRP A 146 2.82 -9.81 -15.03
C TRP A 146 3.22 -10.77 -16.14
N VAL A 147 3.30 -12.06 -15.83
CA VAL A 147 3.67 -13.12 -16.78
C VAL A 147 2.71 -14.30 -16.64
N TYR A 148 2.40 -14.97 -17.76
CA TYR A 148 1.66 -16.22 -17.73
C TYR A 148 2.60 -17.38 -17.33
N PRO A 149 2.24 -18.26 -16.39
CA PRO A 149 3.16 -19.26 -15.82
C PRO A 149 3.84 -20.19 -16.82
N LYS A 150 3.14 -20.54 -17.90
CA LYS A 150 3.62 -21.41 -18.97
C LYS A 150 3.50 -20.71 -20.31
N PRO A 151 4.46 -19.84 -20.69
CA PRO A 151 4.38 -19.09 -21.95
C PRO A 151 4.30 -19.98 -23.20
N GLU A 152 4.79 -21.22 -23.11
CA GLU A 152 4.74 -22.23 -24.17
C GLU A 152 3.30 -22.55 -24.61
N ASP A 153 2.35 -22.55 -23.67
CA ASP A 153 0.92 -22.76 -23.95
C ASP A 153 0.33 -21.70 -24.90
N LEU A 154 0.97 -20.52 -25.00
CA LEU A 154 0.50 -19.41 -25.82
C LEU A 154 1.10 -19.41 -27.23
N GLN A 155 2.18 -20.16 -27.48
CA GLN A 155 2.92 -20.08 -28.75
C GLN A 155 2.13 -20.61 -29.95
N TYR A 156 1.29 -21.62 -29.73
CA TYR A 156 0.53 -22.28 -30.79
C TYR A 156 -0.81 -21.59 -31.10
N GLY A 157 -1.22 -20.61 -30.29
CA GLY A 157 -2.42 -19.80 -30.54
C GLY A 157 -3.77 -20.46 -30.23
N TRP A 158 -3.79 -21.63 -29.59
CA TRP A 158 -5.04 -22.29 -29.15
C TRP A 158 -5.81 -21.45 -28.14
N ILE A 159 -5.10 -20.75 -27.27
CA ILE A 159 -5.67 -19.82 -26.29
C ILE A 159 -5.16 -18.41 -26.52
N THR A 160 -6.07 -17.44 -26.47
CA THR A 160 -5.76 -16.02 -26.41
C THR A 160 -6.20 -15.51 -25.05
N LEU A 161 -5.30 -14.92 -24.27
CA LEU A 161 -5.61 -14.51 -22.90
C LEU A 161 -6.27 -13.13 -22.83
N GLU A 162 -7.25 -13.02 -21.95
CA GLU A 162 -7.75 -11.75 -21.44
C GLU A 162 -7.53 -11.68 -19.93
N TYR A 163 -7.09 -10.51 -19.46
CA TYR A 163 -6.82 -10.26 -18.06
C TYR A 163 -7.84 -9.29 -17.46
N GLU A 164 -8.11 -9.50 -16.18
CA GLU A 164 -8.80 -8.55 -15.32
C GLU A 164 -7.85 -8.18 -14.19
N MET A 165 -7.54 -6.90 -14.05
CA MET A 165 -6.78 -6.37 -12.93
C MET A 165 -7.71 -5.63 -11.98
N GLN A 166 -7.58 -5.91 -10.69
CA GLN A 166 -8.26 -5.18 -9.63
C GLN A 166 -7.25 -4.52 -8.72
N TYR A 167 -7.55 -3.28 -8.31
CA TYR A 167 -6.75 -2.57 -7.31
C TYR A 167 -7.63 -1.78 -6.36
N ARG A 168 -7.17 -1.61 -5.12
CA ARG A 168 -7.83 -0.79 -4.09
C ARG A 168 -6.80 -0.19 -3.15
N GLN A 169 -7.18 0.81 -2.38
CA GLN A 169 -6.37 1.26 -1.25
C GLN A 169 -6.48 0.25 -0.10
N VAL A 170 -5.41 0.13 0.69
CA VAL A 170 -5.42 -0.71 1.90
C VAL A 170 -6.44 -0.19 2.91
N THR A 171 -6.58 1.13 3.02
CA THR A 171 -7.54 1.83 3.88
C THR A 171 -9.01 1.62 3.50
N GLU A 172 -9.28 1.14 2.29
CA GLU A 172 -10.64 1.01 1.73
C GLU A 172 -10.85 -0.41 1.16
N PRO A 173 -11.04 -1.43 2.01
CA PRO A 173 -11.05 -2.84 1.60
C PRO A 173 -12.16 -3.22 0.62
N ASP A 174 -13.31 -2.55 0.67
CA ASP A 174 -14.48 -2.89 -0.14
C ASP A 174 -14.51 -2.17 -1.50
N ARG A 175 -13.59 -1.22 -1.73
CA ARG A 175 -13.63 -0.34 -2.92
C ARG A 175 -12.65 -0.78 -4.01
N TRP A 176 -12.89 -1.96 -4.57
CA TRP A 176 -12.12 -2.45 -5.72
C TRP A 176 -12.41 -1.64 -6.98
N LYS A 177 -11.34 -1.17 -7.62
CA LYS A 177 -11.36 -0.60 -8.97
C LYS A 177 -10.89 -1.67 -9.95
N VAL A 178 -11.63 -1.86 -11.03
CA VAL A 178 -11.39 -2.92 -12.00
C VAL A 178 -10.90 -2.33 -13.33
N LYS A 179 -9.93 -2.98 -13.96
CA LYS A 179 -9.48 -2.74 -15.34
C LYS A 179 -9.66 -4.04 -16.13
N HIS A 180 -10.57 -4.01 -17.09
CA HIS A 180 -10.87 -5.11 -17.98
C HIS A 180 -11.54 -4.59 -19.28
N PRO A 181 -11.48 -5.33 -20.40
CA PRO A 181 -10.55 -6.43 -20.65
C PRO A 181 -9.13 -5.89 -20.97
N LEU A 182 -8.10 -6.59 -20.50
CA LEU A 182 -6.70 -6.29 -20.83
C LEU A 182 -6.15 -7.46 -21.67
N ARG A 183 -5.57 -7.17 -22.83
CA ARG A 183 -4.95 -8.21 -23.69
C ARG A 183 -3.45 -8.33 -23.46
N GLU A 184 -2.81 -7.21 -23.16
CA GLU A 184 -1.39 -7.16 -22.83
C GLU A 184 -1.18 -7.48 -21.35
N PRO A 185 -0.08 -8.17 -21.00
CA PRO A 185 0.27 -8.45 -19.60
C PRO A 185 0.94 -7.24 -18.93
N LEU A 186 0.50 -6.04 -19.32
CA LEU A 186 1.04 -4.74 -18.93
C LEU A 186 -0.10 -3.73 -18.86
N VAL A 187 -0.12 -2.90 -17.83
CA VAL A 187 -1.06 -1.77 -17.74
C VAL A 187 -0.44 -0.59 -17.01
N GLU A 188 -0.74 0.61 -17.48
CA GLU A 188 -0.33 1.84 -16.82
C GLU A 188 -1.53 2.47 -16.09
N LEU A 189 -1.39 2.66 -14.78
CA LEU A 189 -2.31 3.39 -13.94
C LEU A 189 -1.83 4.82 -13.79
N LEU A 190 -2.71 5.77 -14.07
CA LEU A 190 -2.38 7.19 -14.05
C LEU A 190 -2.98 7.86 -12.81
N GLY A 191 -2.25 8.82 -12.25
CA GLY A 191 -2.76 9.71 -11.20
C GLY A 191 -3.17 9.00 -9.91
N LEU A 192 -2.42 8.00 -9.47
CA LEU A 192 -2.65 7.41 -8.14
C LEU A 192 -2.27 8.40 -7.05
N ARG A 193 -3.11 8.47 -6.02
CA ARG A 193 -2.85 9.23 -4.81
C ARG A 193 -1.81 8.51 -3.95
N VAL A 194 -1.13 9.26 -3.10
CA VAL A 194 -0.23 8.74 -2.07
C VAL A 194 -0.96 7.72 -1.18
N GLY A 195 -0.27 6.63 -0.85
CA GLY A 195 -0.76 5.59 0.04
C GLY A 195 -0.47 4.17 -0.44
N ASP A 196 -0.95 3.20 0.35
CA ASP A 196 -0.76 1.78 0.08
C ASP A 196 -1.93 1.20 -0.71
N TYR A 197 -1.60 0.37 -1.69
CA TYR A 197 -2.54 -0.27 -2.59
C TYR A 197 -2.33 -1.78 -2.60
N VAL A 198 -3.43 -2.51 -2.77
CA VAL A 198 -3.43 -3.94 -3.05
C VAL A 198 -3.85 -4.13 -4.50
N VAL A 199 -3.06 -4.87 -5.28
CA VAL A 199 -3.34 -5.18 -6.68
C VAL A 199 -3.40 -6.69 -6.87
N ARG A 200 -4.33 -7.18 -7.67
CA ARG A 200 -4.42 -8.59 -8.07
C ARG A 200 -4.87 -8.71 -9.51
N VAL A 201 -4.42 -9.76 -10.19
CA VAL A 201 -4.74 -10.03 -11.59
C VAL A 201 -5.26 -11.46 -11.71
N ARG A 202 -6.18 -11.68 -12.63
CA ARG A 202 -6.58 -13.01 -13.08
C ARG A 202 -6.66 -13.03 -14.60
N SER A 203 -6.61 -14.20 -15.19
CA SER A 203 -6.74 -14.40 -16.64
C SER A 203 -7.93 -15.28 -16.97
N ARG A 204 -8.37 -15.21 -18.22
CA ARG A 204 -9.27 -16.18 -18.82
C ARG A 204 -8.88 -16.36 -20.29
N SER A 205 -9.36 -17.44 -20.90
CA SER A 205 -9.34 -17.53 -22.36
C SER A 205 -10.35 -16.55 -22.94
N HIS A 206 -10.04 -15.92 -24.07
CA HIS A 206 -10.99 -15.08 -24.82
C HIS A 206 -12.22 -15.88 -25.27
N ASN A 207 -12.03 -17.16 -25.58
CA ASN A 207 -13.08 -18.02 -26.13
C ASN A 207 -13.93 -18.70 -25.04
N ASN A 208 -13.52 -18.64 -23.76
CA ASN A 208 -14.25 -19.23 -22.65
C ASN A 208 -14.46 -18.24 -21.50
N GLY A 209 -15.63 -18.29 -20.85
CA GLY A 209 -16.01 -17.38 -19.78
C GLY A 209 -15.36 -17.67 -18.42
N LEU A 210 -14.64 -18.80 -18.26
CA LEU A 210 -14.09 -19.24 -16.99
C LEU A 210 -12.82 -18.45 -16.62
N TRP A 211 -12.88 -17.77 -15.47
CA TRP A 211 -11.76 -17.05 -14.90
C TRP A 211 -10.83 -17.98 -14.12
N SER A 212 -9.52 -17.72 -14.23
CA SER A 212 -8.52 -18.30 -13.35
C SER A 212 -8.75 -17.87 -11.91
N LYS A 213 -8.05 -18.55 -11.00
CA LYS A 213 -7.81 -18.01 -9.65
C LYS A 213 -7.11 -16.64 -9.74
N TRP A 214 -7.28 -15.83 -8.71
CA TRP A 214 -6.52 -14.60 -8.56
C TRP A 214 -5.03 -14.91 -8.34
N SER A 215 -4.16 -14.06 -8.88
CA SER A 215 -2.74 -14.04 -8.57
C SER A 215 -2.53 -13.76 -7.09
N SER A 216 -1.31 -14.04 -6.60
CA SER A 216 -0.89 -13.53 -5.30
C SER A 216 -1.04 -11.99 -5.27
N PRO A 217 -1.66 -11.42 -4.23
CA PRO A 217 -1.87 -9.98 -4.16
C PRO A 217 -0.52 -9.26 -4.04
N LEU A 218 -0.34 -8.21 -4.83
CA LEU A 218 0.81 -7.32 -4.77
C LEU A 218 0.49 -6.13 -3.88
N LEU A 219 1.36 -5.87 -2.90
CA LEU A 219 1.34 -4.65 -2.10
C LEU A 219 2.21 -3.60 -2.79
N MET A 220 1.61 -2.45 -3.07
CA MET A 220 2.26 -1.34 -3.77
C MET A 220 2.16 -0.08 -2.91
N ASN A 221 3.29 0.58 -2.69
CA ASN A 221 3.35 1.86 -1.98
C ASN A 221 3.54 3.00 -2.98
N ILE A 222 2.66 4.01 -2.90
CA ILE A 222 2.80 5.26 -3.65
C ILE A 222 3.40 6.30 -2.69
N PRO A 223 4.66 6.75 -2.92
CA PRO A 223 5.35 7.64 -2.00
C PRO A 223 4.72 9.03 -1.99
N ASP A 224 4.84 9.74 -0.87
CA ASP A 224 4.49 11.16 -0.82
C ASP A 224 5.58 11.96 -1.53
N ARG A 225 5.22 12.60 -2.64
CA ARG A 225 6.14 13.54 -3.28
C ARG A 225 6.13 14.81 -2.44
N LEU A 226 7.28 15.19 -1.88
CA LEU A 226 7.44 16.58 -1.43
C LEU A 226 7.11 17.47 -2.64
N SER A 227 5.94 18.10 -2.60
CA SER A 227 5.47 18.97 -3.67
C SER A 227 6.59 19.94 -4.01
N SER A 228 7.03 19.93 -5.28
CA SER A 228 8.06 20.86 -5.75
C SER A 228 7.61 22.30 -5.47
N GLY A 229 6.31 22.58 -5.52
CA GLY A 229 5.70 23.82 -5.05
C GLY A 229 5.93 24.09 -3.56
N LYS A 230 5.70 23.12 -2.65
CA LYS A 230 6.00 23.28 -1.22
C LYS A 230 7.48 23.56 -0.96
N VAL A 231 8.38 22.89 -1.68
CA VAL A 231 9.84 23.12 -1.57
C VAL A 231 10.20 24.51 -2.09
N LEU A 232 9.65 24.92 -3.24
CA LEU A 232 9.85 26.27 -3.79
C LEU A 232 9.33 27.35 -2.84
N VAL A 233 8.15 27.17 -2.27
CA VAL A 233 7.58 28.09 -1.27
C VAL A 233 8.47 28.15 -0.03
N LEU A 234 8.98 27.01 0.47
CA LEU A 234 9.93 27.00 1.57
C LEU A 234 11.21 27.78 1.23
N ILE A 235 11.76 27.56 0.03
CA ILE A 235 12.95 28.28 -0.44
C ILE A 235 12.67 29.79 -0.55
N LEU A 236 11.50 30.19 -1.07
CA LEU A 236 11.11 31.59 -1.16
C LEU A 236 10.91 32.22 0.22
N VAL A 237 10.25 31.53 1.15
CA VAL A 237 10.03 32.01 2.52
C VAL A 237 11.36 32.16 3.26
N MET A 238 12.25 31.18 3.15
CA MET A 238 13.59 31.26 3.74
C MET A 238 14.43 32.36 3.09
N GLY A 239 14.36 32.50 1.76
CA GLY A 239 15.05 33.55 1.01
C GLY A 239 14.60 34.95 1.41
N VAL A 240 13.29 35.18 1.47
CA VAL A 240 12.70 36.46 1.91
C VAL A 240 13.05 36.73 3.37
N GLY A 241 13.03 35.70 4.24
CA GLY A 241 13.43 35.82 5.64
C GLY A 241 14.88 36.28 5.80
N VAL A 242 15.81 35.69 5.04
CA VAL A 242 17.23 36.10 5.04
C VAL A 242 17.40 37.53 4.53
N VAL A 243 16.72 37.90 3.44
CA VAL A 243 16.79 39.27 2.89
C VAL A 243 16.24 40.29 3.89
N ALA A 244 15.12 40.00 4.54
CA ALA A 244 14.56 40.86 5.57
C ALA A 244 15.55 41.06 6.72
N LEU A 245 16.14 39.98 7.25
CA LEU A 245 17.16 40.07 8.29
C LEU A 245 18.35 40.94 7.88
N LEU A 246 18.85 40.78 6.66
CA LEU A 246 19.94 41.60 6.14
C LEU A 246 19.56 43.09 6.06
N VAL A 247 18.34 43.43 5.64
CA VAL A 247 17.85 44.81 5.61
C VAL A 247 17.72 45.39 7.02
N PHE A 248 17.23 44.61 7.99
CA PHE A 248 17.18 45.04 9.39
C PHE A 248 18.57 45.29 9.98
N THR A 249 19.53 44.39 9.74
CA THR A 249 20.89 44.50 10.29
C THR A 249 21.73 45.57 9.60
N PHE A 250 21.65 45.72 8.28
CA PHE A 250 22.47 46.68 7.53
C PHE A 250 21.78 48.02 7.27
N GLY A 251 20.45 48.06 7.21
CA GLY A 251 19.70 49.30 6.98
C GLY A 251 19.37 50.04 8.28
N ILE A 252 18.70 49.36 9.21
CA ILE A 252 18.15 50.00 10.41
C ILE A 252 19.20 50.11 11.52
N MET A 253 20.06 49.11 11.70
CA MET A 253 21.08 49.13 12.76
C MET A 253 22.07 50.30 12.65
N PRO A 254 22.68 50.64 11.49
CA PRO A 254 23.56 51.81 11.41
C PRO A 254 22.78 53.13 11.47
N HIS A 255 21.55 53.18 10.96
CA HIS A 255 20.71 54.38 11.07
C HIS A 255 20.29 54.65 12.52
N SER A 256 20.06 53.61 13.34
CA SER A 256 19.79 53.77 14.77
C SER A 256 20.99 54.33 15.55
N LYS A 257 22.22 54.00 15.14
CA LYS A 257 23.44 54.60 15.70
C LYS A 257 23.56 56.08 15.33
N ARG A 258 23.27 56.43 14.07
CA ARG A 258 23.23 57.83 13.62
C ARG A 258 22.09 58.65 14.23
N ILE A 259 20.91 58.07 14.42
CA ILE A 259 19.77 58.74 15.07
C ILE A 259 20.08 58.96 16.56
N LYS A 260 20.76 58.02 17.24
CA LYS A 260 21.22 58.22 18.62
C LYS A 260 22.16 59.44 18.73
N GLU A 261 23.07 59.63 17.79
CA GLU A 261 23.96 60.80 17.76
C GLU A 261 23.23 62.11 17.42
N TYR A 262 22.12 62.05 16.68
CA TYR A 262 21.33 63.23 16.31
C TYR A 262 20.32 63.64 17.41
N PHE A 263 19.75 62.68 18.14
CA PHE A 263 18.81 62.94 19.23
C PHE A 263 19.49 63.18 20.59
N LEU A 264 20.70 62.66 20.79
CA LEU A 264 21.51 62.89 21.99
C LEU A 264 22.78 63.66 21.59
N PRO A 265 22.75 65.01 21.55
CA PRO A 265 23.99 65.77 21.40
C PRO A 265 24.96 65.40 22.53
N ALA A 266 26.26 65.45 22.25
CA ALA A 266 27.29 65.16 23.25
C ALA A 266 27.06 66.03 24.49
N ILE A 267 26.66 65.39 25.60
CA ILE A 267 26.42 66.07 26.87
C ILE A 267 27.74 66.77 27.25
N PRO A 268 27.78 68.11 27.37
CA PRO A 268 28.99 68.81 27.72
C PRO A 268 29.47 68.30 29.08
N LYS A 269 30.75 67.91 29.16
CA LYS A 269 31.39 67.39 30.36
C LYS A 269 31.04 68.30 31.55
N PRO A 270 30.43 67.79 32.64
CA PRO A 270 30.23 68.60 33.82
C PRO A 270 31.60 68.95 34.39
N ARG A 271 31.99 70.22 34.30
CA ARG A 271 33.10 70.78 35.07
C ARG A 271 32.61 70.96 36.51
N ILE A 272 32.63 69.89 37.28
CA ILE A 272 32.52 69.99 38.73
C ILE A 272 33.88 70.52 39.20
N MET A 273 33.94 71.80 39.57
CA MET A 273 35.15 72.34 40.22
C MET A 273 35.34 71.62 41.55
N GLY A 274 36.50 70.99 41.73
CA GLY A 274 36.97 70.47 43.01
C GLY A 274 37.27 68.97 43.09
N ILE A 275 36.99 68.18 42.05
CA ILE A 275 37.33 66.74 42.05
C ILE A 275 38.16 66.42 40.81
N ASP A 276 39.41 66.03 41.04
CA ASP A 276 40.36 65.68 39.98
C ASP A 276 39.93 64.35 39.32
N PRO A 277 39.60 64.32 38.00
CA PRO A 277 39.11 63.11 37.32
C PRO A 277 40.11 61.95 37.29
N LEU A 278 41.38 62.19 37.65
CA LEU A 278 42.39 61.15 37.80
C LEU A 278 42.22 60.29 39.07
N LEU A 279 41.58 60.80 40.12
CA LEU A 279 41.30 60.04 41.35
C LEU A 279 40.12 59.08 41.19
N LEU A 280 39.11 59.46 40.42
CA LEU A 280 37.95 58.61 40.08
C LEU A 280 38.34 57.40 39.22
N LYS A 281 39.42 57.51 38.42
CA LYS A 281 39.88 56.44 37.55
C LYS A 281 40.75 55.39 38.27
N LYS A 282 41.21 55.67 39.50
CA LYS A 282 42.18 54.83 40.25
C LYS A 282 41.58 54.06 41.42
N GLY A 283 40.25 54.00 41.56
CA GLY A 283 39.58 52.96 42.35
C GLY A 283 39.84 52.96 43.86
N HIS A 284 40.09 54.11 44.49
CA HIS A 284 40.12 54.24 45.96
C HIS A 284 38.79 54.80 46.46
N LEU A 285 37.73 53.97 46.42
CA LEU A 285 36.37 54.33 46.83
C LEU A 285 36.21 54.52 48.36
N GLU A 286 37.12 53.99 49.17
CA GLU A 286 37.03 54.07 50.63
C GLU A 286 37.32 55.49 51.17
N GLU A 287 38.20 56.24 50.51
CA GLU A 287 38.56 57.60 50.92
C GLU A 287 37.49 58.64 50.51
N ILE A 288 36.75 58.32 49.45
CA ILE A 288 35.56 59.07 49.02
C ILE A 288 34.42 58.88 50.03
N ASN A 289 34.23 57.66 50.56
CA ASN A 289 33.19 57.37 51.53
C ASN A 289 33.38 58.12 52.86
N ARG A 290 34.65 58.33 53.29
CA ARG A 290 35.00 59.14 54.46
C ARG A 290 34.72 60.65 54.28
N HIS A 291 34.73 61.15 53.05
CA HIS A 291 34.32 62.54 52.75
C HIS A 291 32.80 62.71 52.74
N PHE A 292 32.05 61.70 52.31
CA PHE A 292 30.58 61.74 52.30
C PHE A 292 29.95 61.48 53.67
N SER A 293 30.64 60.81 54.60
CA SER A 293 30.14 60.60 55.98
C SER A 293 30.04 61.88 56.83
N ASN A 294 30.64 63.01 56.39
CA ASN A 294 30.52 64.31 57.04
C ASN A 294 29.28 65.10 56.61
N PHE A 295 28.54 64.63 55.60
CA PHE A 295 27.23 65.18 55.25
C PHE A 295 26.14 64.48 56.05
N HIS A 296 25.42 65.23 56.90
CA HIS A 296 24.27 64.71 57.63
C HIS A 296 23.25 64.10 56.65
N GLY A 297 23.05 62.79 56.74
CA GLY A 297 22.06 62.05 55.95
C GLY A 297 22.59 60.90 55.10
N TYR A 298 23.91 60.70 54.99
CA TYR A 298 24.45 59.55 54.26
C TYR A 298 24.60 58.31 55.16
N ARG A 299 23.95 57.20 54.79
CA ARG A 299 24.15 55.88 55.40
C ARG A 299 24.80 54.98 54.35
N PRO A 300 26.04 54.49 54.55
CA PRO A 300 26.68 53.62 53.58
C PRO A 300 25.92 52.29 53.49
N PRO A 301 25.76 51.71 52.28
CA PRO A 301 25.11 50.41 52.13
C PRO A 301 25.97 49.32 52.80
N SER A 302 25.39 48.54 53.72
CA SER A 302 26.02 47.33 54.25
C SER A 302 25.98 46.25 53.17
N TYR A 303 27.13 45.92 52.59
CA TYR A 303 27.23 44.81 51.66
C TYR A 303 27.24 43.52 52.49
N SER A 304 26.11 42.78 52.52
CA SER A 304 26.14 41.37 52.88
C SER A 304 26.75 40.62 51.70
N GLU A 305 27.89 39.97 51.91
CA GLU A 305 28.44 39.00 50.96
C GLU A 305 27.46 37.84 50.78
N GLU A 306 26.55 37.97 49.82
CA GLU A 306 25.84 36.81 49.29
C GLU A 306 26.80 36.06 48.37
N VAL A 307 27.43 35.06 48.97
CA VAL A 307 28.28 34.06 48.33
C VAL A 307 27.50 33.41 47.17
N LEU A 308 27.94 33.69 45.94
CA LEU A 308 27.49 33.01 44.74
C LEU A 308 27.76 31.50 44.86
N PRO A 309 26.76 30.61 44.71
CA PRO A 309 26.99 29.18 44.78
C PRO A 309 27.75 28.70 43.53
N VAL A 310 28.87 28.03 43.79
CA VAL A 310 29.74 27.36 42.84
C VAL A 310 28.98 26.27 42.08
N TRP A 311 28.94 26.36 40.75
CA TRP A 311 28.47 25.29 39.89
C TRP A 311 29.46 24.13 39.92
N ASN A 312 29.09 23.03 40.59
CA ASN A 312 29.80 21.76 40.51
C ASN A 312 29.01 20.81 39.61
N THR A 313 29.62 20.45 38.49
CA THR A 313 29.14 19.41 37.58
C THR A 313 29.24 18.04 38.25
N ARG A 314 28.09 17.48 38.63
CA ARG A 314 27.91 16.03 38.77
C ARG A 314 26.43 15.69 38.66
N GLY A 315 26.13 14.72 37.80
CA GLY A 315 24.80 14.51 37.26
C GLY A 315 23.80 13.83 38.20
N LYS A 316 22.51 14.00 37.85
CA LYS A 316 21.40 13.02 37.86
C LYS A 316 20.06 13.77 37.93
N GLY A 317 19.16 13.49 36.97
CA GLY A 317 17.73 13.88 36.98
C GLY A 317 17.51 15.41 36.91
N TYR A 318 16.47 15.99 36.33
CA TYR A 318 15.07 15.61 36.36
C TYR A 318 14.31 16.23 35.18
N SER A 319 13.13 15.66 34.93
CA SER A 319 12.12 15.99 33.93
C SER A 319 11.65 17.44 33.94
N VAL A 320 11.47 18.00 32.74
CA VAL A 320 10.77 19.28 32.53
C VAL A 320 9.30 18.99 32.22
N GLN A 321 8.40 19.46 33.07
CA GLN A 321 6.96 19.38 32.90
C GLN A 321 6.46 20.75 32.42
N PHE A 322 5.93 20.81 31.20
CA PHE A 322 5.37 22.05 30.62
C PHE A 322 3.90 22.19 31.04
N SER A 323 3.58 23.22 31.82
CA SER A 323 2.20 23.66 32.07
C SER A 323 1.86 24.82 31.14
N TYR A 324 0.84 24.66 30.30
CA TYR A 324 0.27 25.75 29.50
C TYR A 324 -1.03 26.23 30.15
N THR A 325 -1.10 27.52 30.46
CA THR A 325 -2.32 28.20 30.91
C THR A 325 -3.03 28.77 29.68
N VAL A 326 -4.20 28.24 29.35
CA VAL A 326 -5.06 28.75 28.27
C VAL A 326 -5.98 29.81 28.88
N ASN A 327 -5.74 31.08 28.58
CA ASN A 327 -6.70 32.15 28.87
C ASN A 327 -7.78 32.15 27.78
N GLY A 328 -8.97 31.68 28.13
CA GLY A 328 -10.17 31.79 27.32
C GLY A 328 -10.71 33.22 27.32
N PHE A 329 -10.85 33.80 26.13
CA PHE A 329 -11.68 34.98 25.89
C PHE A 329 -13.11 34.51 25.63
N TYR A 330 -14.05 35.00 26.45
CA TYR A 330 -15.48 35.02 26.14
C TYR A 330 -15.78 36.38 25.51
N GLU A 331 -16.23 36.40 24.26
CA GLU A 331 -16.97 37.52 23.68
C GLU A 331 -18.48 37.24 23.80
N TYR A 332 -19.22 38.30 24.11
CA TYR A 332 -20.69 38.37 24.14
C TYR A 332 -21.29 38.34 22.74
#